data_AF-A0A7L0R6Y7-F1
#
_entry.id   AF-A0A7L0R6Y7-F1
#
_cell.length_a   1.000
_cell.length_b   1.000
_cell.length_c   1.000
_cell.angle_alpha   90.00
_cell.angle_beta   90.00
_cell.angle_gamma   90.00
#
_symmetry.space_group_name_H-M   'P 1'
#
loop_
_entity.id
_entity.type
_entity.pdbx_description
1 polymer ?
#
loop_
_entity_poly.entity_id
_entity_poly.type
_entity_poly.pdbx_seq_one_letter_code
_entity_poly.pdbx_strand_id
1 'polypeptide(L)'
;METLVREKGVNSFQMFMTYKDLYMLRDSELYQVLRACRDIGAIARVHAENGELVAEGAKEALDLGITGPEGIEISRPEELEAEATHRVITIANRTHCPVYLVNVSSMSAGDVIAAAKMQGKVVYAETTTAHATLTGLHYYHQDWFHAAAYVTVPPLRLDTNTSAYLMSLLAK
;
A
#
# COMPACT_ATOMS: atom_id res chain seq x y z
N MET A 1 -15.16 -3.48 -16.76
CA MET A 1 -14.32 -4.60 -16.28
C MET A 1 -14.54 -5.86 -17.11
N GLU A 2 -15.77 -6.34 -17.28
CA GLU A 2 -16.08 -7.57 -18.04
C GLU A 2 -15.46 -7.65 -19.45
N THR A 3 -15.63 -6.62 -20.28
CA THR A 3 -15.05 -6.58 -21.63
C THR A 3 -13.53 -6.75 -21.63
N LEU A 4 -12.84 -6.12 -20.68
CA LEU A 4 -11.37 -6.24 -20.56
C LEU A 4 -10.96 -7.68 -20.25
N VAL A 5 -11.71 -8.36 -19.38
CA VAL A 5 -11.44 -9.76 -19.03
C VAL A 5 -11.76 -10.69 -20.20
N ARG A 6 -12.97 -10.58 -20.76
CA ARG A 6 -13.48 -11.53 -21.76
C ARG A 6 -12.82 -11.39 -23.12
N GLU A 7 -12.44 -10.16 -23.50
CA GLU A 7 -12.04 -9.87 -24.87
C GLU A 7 -10.63 -9.31 -24.99
N LYS A 8 -10.02 -8.81 -23.90
CA LYS A 8 -8.72 -8.12 -23.94
C LYS A 8 -7.62 -8.82 -23.14
N GLY A 9 -7.90 -9.98 -22.54
CA GLY A 9 -6.90 -10.77 -21.82
C GLY A 9 -6.42 -10.16 -20.50
N VAL A 10 -7.18 -9.22 -19.92
CA VAL A 10 -6.85 -8.61 -18.61
C VAL A 10 -7.43 -9.47 -17.50
N ASN A 11 -6.65 -9.77 -16.46
CA ASN A 11 -7.13 -10.55 -15.31
C ASN A 11 -6.80 -9.92 -13.95
N SER A 12 -6.36 -8.66 -13.92
CA SER A 12 -6.10 -7.93 -12.70
C SER A 12 -6.49 -6.47 -12.82
N PHE A 13 -6.95 -5.89 -11.71
CA PHE A 13 -7.37 -4.49 -11.61
C PHE A 13 -6.69 -3.84 -10.42
N GLN A 14 -6.23 -2.60 -10.59
CA GLN A 14 -5.59 -1.82 -9.53
C GLN A 14 -6.59 -0.84 -8.92
N MET A 15 -6.65 -0.81 -7.60
CA MET A 15 -7.45 0.13 -6.81
C MET A 15 -6.56 0.87 -5.79
N PHE A 16 -7.00 2.04 -5.35
CA PHE A 16 -6.27 2.88 -4.41
C PHE A 16 -7.13 3.19 -3.19
N MET A 17 -6.55 3.05 -2.00
CA MET A 17 -7.15 3.50 -0.74
C MET A 17 -6.64 4.87 -0.30
N THR A 18 -5.69 5.41 -1.06
CA THR A 18 -5.10 6.75 -0.92
C THR A 18 -5.32 7.57 -2.18
N TYR A 19 -4.73 8.77 -2.26
CA TYR A 19 -4.98 9.77 -3.28
C TYR A 19 -6.44 10.25 -3.23
N LYS A 20 -6.83 10.77 -2.06
CA LYS A 20 -8.11 11.43 -1.84
C LYS A 20 -8.39 12.44 -2.96
N ASP A 21 -9.66 12.49 -3.40
CA ASP A 21 -10.16 13.32 -4.49
C ASP A 21 -9.61 13.03 -5.90
N LEU A 22 -8.75 12.00 -6.07
CA LEU A 22 -8.18 11.63 -7.36
C LEU A 22 -8.44 10.17 -7.75
N TYR A 23 -7.95 9.21 -6.96
CA TYR A 23 -8.07 7.76 -7.25
C TYR A 23 -8.70 6.95 -6.11
N MET A 24 -8.84 7.55 -4.93
CA MET A 24 -9.29 6.86 -3.73
C MET A 24 -10.71 6.31 -3.88
N LEU A 25 -10.87 5.02 -3.58
CA LEU A 25 -12.18 4.40 -3.39
C LEU A 25 -12.52 4.34 -1.91
N ARG A 26 -13.79 4.61 -1.59
CA ARG A 26 -14.36 4.41 -0.25
C ARG A 26 -14.64 2.92 -0.02
N ASP A 27 -14.80 2.52 1.23
CA ASP A 27 -15.02 1.11 1.59
C ASP A 27 -16.23 0.48 0.88
N SER A 28 -17.31 1.24 0.72
CA SER A 28 -18.51 0.76 -0.01
C SER A 28 -18.22 0.49 -1.48
N GLU A 29 -17.36 1.29 -2.12
CA GLU A 29 -16.93 1.12 -3.50
C GLU A 29 -15.96 -0.06 -3.63
N LEU A 30 -15.00 -0.17 -2.71
CA LEU A 30 -14.10 -1.34 -2.62
C LEU A 30 -14.89 -2.63 -2.48
N TYR A 31 -15.93 -2.67 -1.64
CA TYR A 31 -16.79 -3.83 -1.50
C TYR A 31 -17.43 -4.24 -2.84
N GLN A 32 -17.97 -3.29 -3.60
CA GLN A 32 -18.58 -3.59 -4.90
C GLN A 32 -17.54 -3.99 -5.96
N VAL A 33 -16.38 -3.32 -6.01
CA VAL A 33 -15.31 -3.63 -6.97
C VAL A 33 -14.71 -5.00 -6.68
N LEU A 34 -14.48 -5.37 -5.42
CA LEU A 34 -13.98 -6.69 -5.05
C LEU A 34 -14.99 -7.79 -5.39
N ARG A 35 -16.29 -7.56 -5.19
CA ARG A 35 -17.33 -8.47 -5.68
C ARG A 35 -17.28 -8.62 -7.20
N ALA A 36 -17.16 -7.53 -7.93
CA ALA A 36 -17.06 -7.56 -9.39
C ALA A 36 -15.82 -8.32 -9.86
N CYS A 37 -14.64 -8.11 -9.24
CA CYS A 37 -13.42 -8.86 -9.52
C CYS A 37 -13.62 -10.37 -9.30
N ARG A 38 -14.24 -10.78 -8.19
CA ARG A 38 -14.58 -12.19 -7.93
C ARG A 38 -15.47 -12.76 -9.04
N ASP A 39 -16.55 -12.06 -9.38
CA ASP A 39 -17.57 -12.55 -10.32
C ASP A 39 -17.01 -12.76 -11.74
N ILE A 40 -15.97 -12.01 -12.10
CA ILE A 40 -15.28 -12.11 -13.40
C ILE A 40 -13.95 -12.89 -13.33
N GLY A 41 -13.58 -13.44 -12.17
CA GLY A 41 -12.35 -14.22 -12.00
C GLY A 41 -11.05 -13.39 -12.10
N ALA A 42 -11.07 -12.12 -11.69
CA ALA A 42 -9.92 -11.23 -11.71
C ALA A 42 -9.28 -11.06 -10.31
N ILE A 43 -7.98 -10.74 -10.29
CA ILE A 43 -7.23 -10.40 -9.07
C ILE A 43 -7.40 -8.91 -8.76
N ALA A 44 -7.76 -8.61 -7.52
CA ALA A 44 -7.83 -7.26 -7.01
C ALA A 44 -6.48 -6.80 -6.42
N ARG A 45 -5.75 -5.95 -7.16
CA ARG A 45 -4.53 -5.28 -6.68
C ARG A 45 -4.89 -4.02 -5.92
N VAL A 46 -4.34 -3.82 -4.73
CA VAL A 46 -4.71 -2.68 -3.86
C VAL A 46 -3.48 -2.00 -3.29
N HIS A 47 -3.37 -0.70 -3.56
CA HIS A 47 -2.46 0.22 -2.87
C HIS A 47 -3.12 0.64 -1.56
N ALA A 48 -2.59 0.14 -0.44
CA ALA A 48 -3.24 0.22 0.86
C ALA A 48 -2.52 1.21 1.80
N GLU A 49 -2.89 2.49 1.71
CA GLU A 49 -2.62 3.52 2.73
C GLU A 49 -3.96 4.21 3.05
N ASN A 50 -4.17 4.67 4.28
CA ASN A 50 -5.37 5.40 4.63
C ASN A 50 -5.37 6.81 4.01
N GLY A 51 -6.09 7.00 2.91
CA GLY A 51 -6.08 8.25 2.14
C GLY A 51 -6.56 9.50 2.86
N GLU A 52 -7.47 9.37 3.82
CA GLU A 52 -7.92 10.51 4.63
C GLU A 52 -6.78 10.97 5.55
N LEU A 53 -6.16 10.03 6.26
CA LEU A 53 -5.06 10.33 7.16
C LEU A 53 -3.79 10.79 6.43
N VAL A 54 -3.51 10.24 5.23
CA VAL A 54 -2.43 10.73 4.37
C VAL A 54 -2.66 12.19 3.96
N ALA A 55 -3.91 12.56 3.62
CA ALA A 55 -4.23 13.93 3.22
C ALA A 55 -4.06 14.93 4.38
N GLU A 56 -4.56 14.58 5.57
CA GLU A 56 -4.39 15.43 6.76
C GLU A 56 -2.93 15.49 7.22
N GLY A 57 -2.20 14.37 7.23
CA GLY A 57 -0.78 14.34 7.59
C GLY A 57 0.11 15.14 6.64
N ALA A 58 -0.21 15.15 5.35
CA ALA A 58 0.52 15.98 4.37
C ALA A 58 0.25 17.47 4.58
N LYS A 59 -1.00 17.84 4.88
CA LYS A 59 -1.37 19.21 5.23
C LYS A 59 -0.68 19.66 6.51
N GLU A 60 -0.71 18.84 7.56
CA GLU A 60 -0.06 19.13 8.85
C GLU A 60 1.46 19.32 8.69
N ALA A 61 2.14 18.45 7.95
CA ALA A 61 3.57 18.59 7.68
C ALA A 61 3.89 19.94 7.01
N LEU A 62 3.11 20.34 6.00
CA LEU A 62 3.27 21.63 5.33
C LEU A 62 2.95 22.82 6.26
N ASP A 63 1.91 22.72 7.08
CA ASP A 63 1.55 23.76 8.06
C ASP A 63 2.65 23.96 9.11
N LEU A 64 3.41 22.91 9.43
CA LEU A 64 4.62 22.95 10.28
C LEU A 64 5.88 23.44 9.54
N GLY A 65 5.78 23.79 8.26
CA GLY A 65 6.90 24.26 7.43
C GLY A 65 7.81 23.15 6.90
N ILE A 66 7.40 21.88 6.99
CA ILE A 66 8.14 20.73 6.47
C ILE A 66 7.84 20.62 4.97
N THR A 67 8.68 21.26 4.16
CA THR A 67 8.52 21.31 2.70
C THR A 67 9.57 20.47 1.95
N GLY A 68 10.49 19.82 2.66
CA GLY A 68 11.49 18.94 2.05
C GLY A 68 10.96 17.52 1.77
N PRO A 69 11.75 16.69 1.07
CA PRO A 69 11.36 15.31 0.74
C PRO A 69 11.04 14.43 1.96
N GLU A 70 11.63 14.71 3.12
CA GLU A 70 11.34 14.05 4.41
C GLU A 70 9.87 14.13 4.81
N GLY A 71 9.15 15.15 4.33
CA GLY A 71 7.70 15.25 4.52
C GLY A 71 6.93 14.03 3.99
N ILE A 72 7.44 13.30 2.99
CA ILE A 72 6.76 12.09 2.48
C ILE A 72 6.80 10.93 3.48
N GLU A 73 7.77 10.87 4.37
CA GLU A 73 7.83 9.81 5.40
C GLU A 73 7.01 10.23 6.62
N ILE A 74 7.18 11.48 7.05
CA ILE A 74 6.51 12.09 8.20
C ILE A 74 4.99 12.11 8.04
N SER A 75 4.48 12.49 6.86
CA SER A 75 3.04 12.66 6.62
C SER A 75 2.25 11.35 6.55
N ARG A 76 2.94 10.20 6.53
CA ARG A 76 2.32 8.89 6.25
C ARG A 76 3.10 7.75 6.92
N PRO A 77 3.14 7.74 8.27
CA PRO A 77 3.81 6.70 9.03
C PRO A 77 3.19 5.32 8.75
N GLU A 78 3.93 4.27 9.06
CA GLU A 78 3.59 2.90 8.63
C GLU A 78 2.25 2.37 9.16
N GLU A 79 1.74 2.92 10.27
CA GLU A 79 0.42 2.57 10.79
C GLU A 79 -0.73 2.88 9.82
N LEU A 80 -0.59 3.89 8.95
CA LEU A 80 -1.59 4.19 7.91
C LEU A 80 -1.61 3.12 6.81
N GLU A 81 -0.47 2.51 6.52
CA GLU A 81 -0.37 1.38 5.59
C GLU A 81 -0.94 0.11 6.23
N ALA A 82 -0.58 -0.15 7.50
CA ALA A 82 -1.04 -1.32 8.23
C ALA A 82 -2.57 -1.32 8.45
N GLU A 83 -3.15 -0.17 8.82
CA GLU A 83 -4.60 -0.01 8.96
C GLU A 83 -5.34 -0.31 7.66
N ALA A 84 -4.94 0.34 6.57
CA ALA A 84 -5.56 0.16 5.27
C ALA A 84 -5.39 -1.28 4.74
N THR A 85 -4.22 -1.87 4.97
CA THR A 85 -3.95 -3.29 4.65
C THR A 85 -4.91 -4.20 5.41
N HIS A 86 -5.07 -4.00 6.72
CA HIS A 86 -5.99 -4.78 7.54
C HIS A 86 -7.45 -4.61 7.09
N ARG A 87 -7.85 -3.37 6.78
CA ARG A 87 -9.20 -3.04 6.33
C ARG A 87 -9.53 -3.69 4.99
N VAL A 88 -8.67 -3.58 3.98
CA VAL A 88 -8.97 -4.18 2.67
C VAL A 88 -8.95 -5.71 2.70
N ILE A 89 -8.08 -6.32 3.51
CA ILE A 89 -8.10 -7.77 3.75
C ILE A 89 -9.45 -8.19 4.35
N THR A 90 -9.99 -7.39 5.27
CA THR A 90 -11.30 -7.64 5.88
C THR A 90 -12.42 -7.57 4.83
N ILE A 91 -12.45 -6.53 3.99
CA ILE A 91 -13.44 -6.38 2.91
C ILE A 91 -13.32 -7.53 1.88
N ALA A 92 -12.09 -7.88 1.48
CA ALA A 92 -11.82 -8.98 0.55
C ALA A 92 -12.31 -10.32 1.10
N ASN A 93 -12.05 -10.60 2.37
CA ASN A 93 -12.54 -11.81 3.02
C ASN A 93 -14.08 -11.86 3.09
N ARG A 94 -14.75 -10.71 3.30
CA ARG A 94 -16.22 -10.62 3.30
C ARG A 94 -16.84 -10.77 1.91
N THR A 95 -16.09 -10.43 0.86
CA THR A 95 -16.54 -10.55 -0.53
C THR A 95 -16.15 -11.88 -1.18
N HIS A 96 -15.29 -12.66 -0.53
CA HIS A 96 -14.65 -13.87 -1.07
C HIS A 96 -13.85 -13.59 -2.34
N CYS A 97 -13.25 -12.39 -2.43
CA CYS A 97 -12.35 -12.02 -3.51
C CYS A 97 -10.89 -12.23 -3.05
N PRO A 98 -10.02 -12.88 -3.85
CA PRO A 98 -8.58 -12.82 -3.59
C PRO A 98 -8.10 -11.37 -3.71
N VAL A 99 -7.28 -10.91 -2.75
CA VAL A 99 -6.68 -9.58 -2.79
C VAL A 99 -5.17 -9.68 -2.83
N TYR A 100 -4.57 -8.74 -3.56
CA TYR A 100 -3.14 -8.65 -3.82
C TYR A 100 -2.64 -7.27 -3.37
N LEU A 101 -1.90 -7.22 -2.27
CA LEU A 101 -1.37 -5.97 -1.73
C LEU A 101 -0.12 -5.59 -2.52
N VAL A 102 -0.06 -4.36 -3.03
CA VAL A 102 1.09 -3.87 -3.81
C VAL A 102 1.96 -2.95 -2.96
N ASN A 103 3.24 -2.87 -3.29
CA ASN A 103 4.21 -1.96 -2.69
C ASN A 103 4.29 -2.05 -1.15
N VAL A 104 4.17 -3.26 -0.58
CA VAL A 104 4.29 -3.44 0.87
C VAL A 104 5.64 -2.92 1.34
N SER A 105 5.61 -1.88 2.19
CA SER A 105 6.78 -1.08 2.52
C SER A 105 7.24 -1.23 3.96
N SER A 106 6.38 -1.72 4.86
CA SER A 106 6.61 -1.70 6.30
C SER A 106 6.50 -3.08 6.95
N MET A 107 7.14 -3.21 8.12
CA MET A 107 7.03 -4.40 8.95
C MET A 107 5.59 -4.56 9.46
N SER A 108 4.94 -3.46 9.88
CA SER A 108 3.55 -3.49 10.35
C SER A 108 2.56 -4.03 9.31
N ALA A 109 2.64 -3.57 8.05
CA ALA A 109 1.79 -4.13 6.99
C ALA A 109 2.14 -5.59 6.68
N GLY A 110 3.43 -5.96 6.72
CA GLY A 110 3.91 -7.33 6.61
C GLY A 110 3.32 -8.27 7.67
N ASP A 111 3.29 -7.84 8.94
CA ASP A 111 2.71 -8.60 10.06
C ASP A 111 1.19 -8.79 9.88
N VAL A 112 0.48 -7.75 9.45
CA VAL A 112 -0.96 -7.83 9.14
C VAL A 112 -1.22 -8.89 8.06
N ILE A 113 -0.41 -8.90 7.00
CA ILE A 113 -0.50 -9.88 5.92
C ILE A 113 -0.18 -11.30 6.43
N ALA A 114 0.88 -11.46 7.22
CA ALA A 114 1.28 -12.74 7.78
C ALA A 114 0.17 -13.32 8.68
N ALA A 115 -0.42 -12.50 9.55
CA ALA A 115 -1.55 -12.88 10.40
C ALA A 115 -2.78 -13.29 9.58
N ALA A 116 -3.10 -12.54 8.52
CA ALA A 116 -4.20 -12.88 7.62
C ALA A 116 -3.99 -14.23 6.92
N LYS A 117 -2.76 -14.51 6.44
CA LYS A 117 -2.40 -15.80 5.84
C LYS A 117 -2.53 -16.95 6.83
N MET A 118 -2.08 -16.78 8.09
CA MET A 118 -2.22 -17.81 9.13
C MET A 118 -3.68 -18.15 9.42
N GLN A 119 -4.61 -17.21 9.22
CA GLN A 119 -6.05 -17.42 9.36
C GLN A 119 -6.70 -18.06 8.11
N GLY A 120 -5.93 -18.41 7.09
CA GLY A 120 -6.43 -19.01 5.85
C GLY A 120 -7.11 -18.01 4.90
N LYS A 121 -6.94 -16.70 5.11
CA LYS A 121 -7.49 -15.69 4.19
C LYS A 121 -6.71 -15.74 2.87
N VAL A 122 -7.41 -15.57 1.75
CA VAL A 122 -6.82 -15.57 0.41
C VAL A 122 -6.20 -14.21 0.12
N VAL A 123 -4.98 -14.03 0.62
CA VAL A 123 -4.19 -12.80 0.47
C VAL A 123 -2.84 -13.09 -0.18
N TYR A 124 -2.48 -12.24 -1.14
CA TYR A 124 -1.16 -12.20 -1.74
C TYR A 124 -0.58 -10.80 -1.54
N ALA A 125 0.73 -10.69 -1.67
CA ALA A 125 1.43 -9.43 -1.47
C ALA A 125 2.66 -9.34 -2.37
N GLU A 126 3.01 -8.12 -2.73
CA GLU A 126 4.18 -7.72 -3.51
C GLU A 126 4.87 -6.58 -2.77
N THR A 127 6.19 -6.54 -2.90
CA THR A 127 6.99 -5.40 -2.50
C THR A 127 7.89 -5.01 -3.68
N THR A 128 8.50 -3.83 -3.60
CA THR A 128 9.42 -3.35 -4.63
C THR A 128 10.86 -3.63 -4.23
N THR A 129 11.78 -3.62 -5.20
CA THR A 129 13.22 -3.68 -4.91
C THR A 129 13.64 -2.57 -3.94
N ALA A 130 13.09 -1.36 -4.10
CA ALA A 130 13.42 -0.23 -3.24
C ALA A 130 13.03 -0.51 -1.78
N HIS A 131 11.79 -0.93 -1.53
CA HIS A 131 11.30 -1.26 -0.18
C HIS A 131 12.07 -2.44 0.45
N ALA A 132 12.41 -3.45 -0.34
CA ALA A 132 13.10 -4.63 0.14
C ALA A 132 14.61 -4.42 0.41
N THR A 133 15.21 -3.30 -0.03
CA THR A 133 16.68 -3.12 0.03
C THR A 133 17.16 -1.76 0.53
N LEU A 134 16.31 -0.74 0.55
CA LEU A 134 16.67 0.64 0.92
C LEU A 134 15.93 1.07 2.20
N THR A 135 16.42 2.14 2.83
CA THR A 135 15.81 2.75 4.01
C THR A 135 15.38 4.20 3.73
N GLY A 136 14.46 4.71 4.54
CA GLY A 136 13.96 6.08 4.50
C GLY A 136 15.00 7.14 4.90
N LEU A 137 16.20 6.74 5.37
CA LEU A 137 17.28 7.66 5.72
C LEU A 137 17.69 8.55 4.55
N HIS A 138 17.48 8.09 3.31
CA HIS A 138 17.73 8.88 2.11
C HIS A 138 16.88 10.16 2.03
N TYR A 139 15.70 10.21 2.66
CA TYR A 139 14.86 11.42 2.68
C TYR A 139 15.47 12.58 3.47
N TYR A 140 16.39 12.27 4.40
CA TYR A 140 17.05 13.25 5.27
C TYR A 140 18.45 13.65 4.76
N HIS A 141 18.77 13.30 3.50
CA HIS A 141 20.03 13.67 2.89
C HIS A 141 20.13 15.20 2.69
N GLN A 142 21.32 15.77 2.88
CA GLN A 142 21.52 17.23 2.82
C GLN A 142 21.36 17.80 1.40
N ASP A 143 21.70 17.01 0.37
CA ASP A 143 21.36 17.34 -1.01
C ASP A 143 19.89 17.01 -1.28
N TRP A 144 19.12 18.05 -1.63
CA TRP A 144 17.71 17.94 -1.94
C TRP A 144 17.44 17.03 -3.13
N PHE A 145 18.28 17.05 -4.18
CA PHE A 145 18.08 16.22 -5.36
C PHE A 145 18.25 14.73 -5.04
N HIS A 146 19.24 14.39 -4.21
CA HIS A 146 19.37 13.05 -3.66
C HIS A 146 18.10 12.66 -2.90
N ALA A 147 17.65 13.45 -1.94
CA ALA A 147 16.50 13.09 -1.12
C ALA A 147 15.20 12.95 -1.95
N ALA A 148 14.97 13.87 -2.89
CA ALA A 148 13.82 13.86 -3.77
C ALA A 148 13.80 12.64 -4.72
N ALA A 149 14.97 12.11 -5.11
CA ALA A 149 15.05 10.95 -6.01
C ALA A 149 14.49 9.65 -5.41
N TYR A 150 14.33 9.58 -4.08
CA TYR A 150 13.79 8.40 -3.38
C TYR A 150 12.30 8.53 -3.05
N VAL A 151 11.67 9.66 -3.37
CA VAL A 151 10.26 9.91 -3.08
C VAL A 151 9.39 8.93 -3.87
N THR A 152 8.72 8.05 -3.14
CA THR A 152 7.78 7.04 -3.65
C THR A 152 6.75 6.74 -2.57
N VAL A 153 5.72 5.97 -2.91
CA VAL A 153 4.64 5.65 -1.98
C VAL A 153 4.25 4.15 -2.00
N PRO A 154 3.95 3.55 -0.83
CA PRO A 154 4.24 4.10 0.51
C PRO A 154 5.76 4.38 0.67
N PRO A 155 6.17 5.30 1.56
CA PRO A 155 7.57 5.75 1.61
C PRO A 155 8.49 4.63 2.07
N LEU A 156 9.78 4.76 1.78
CA LEU A 156 10.81 3.94 2.43
C LEU A 156 10.78 4.21 3.94
N ARG A 157 10.94 3.18 4.77
CA ARG A 157 10.80 3.31 6.23
C ARG A 157 12.14 3.61 6.90
N LEU A 158 12.11 4.41 7.97
CA LEU A 158 13.31 4.76 8.73
C LEU A 158 13.88 3.59 9.53
N ASP A 159 13.04 2.67 9.99
CA ASP A 159 13.51 1.50 10.73
C ASP A 159 14.42 0.64 9.84
N THR A 160 15.69 0.53 10.26
CA THR A 160 16.74 -0.18 9.54
C THR A 160 16.51 -1.68 9.45
N ASN A 161 15.60 -2.24 10.25
CA ASN A 161 15.23 -3.65 10.18
C ASN A 161 14.23 -3.94 9.06
N THR A 162 13.55 -2.92 8.51
CA THR A 162 12.48 -3.08 7.52
C THR A 162 12.91 -3.91 6.32
N SER A 163 14.04 -3.58 5.70
CA SER A 163 14.52 -4.27 4.49
C SER A 163 14.81 -5.75 4.77
N ALA A 164 15.51 -6.05 5.87
CA ALA A 164 15.83 -7.42 6.27
C ALA A 164 14.56 -8.23 6.59
N TYR A 165 13.61 -7.60 7.29
CA TYR A 165 12.32 -8.20 7.62
C TYR A 165 11.50 -8.50 6.36
N LEU A 166 11.34 -7.54 5.44
CA LEU A 166 10.61 -7.75 4.18
C LEU A 166 11.27 -8.84 3.32
N MET A 167 12.60 -8.88 3.26
CA MET A 167 13.33 -9.95 2.57
C MET A 167 13.06 -11.32 3.21
N SER A 168 12.95 -11.38 4.54
CA SER A 168 12.60 -12.61 5.26
C SER A 168 11.17 -13.09 4.99
N LEU A 169 10.23 -12.16 4.75
CA LEU A 169 8.87 -12.49 4.35
C LEU A 169 8.80 -13.03 2.92
N LEU A 170 9.65 -12.53 2.01
CA LEU A 170 9.74 -13.02 0.63
C LEU A 170 10.38 -14.42 0.53
N ALA A 171 11.24 -14.77 1.48
CA ALA A 171 11.93 -16.06 1.49
C ALA A 171 11.03 -17.26 1.90
N LYS A 172 9.80 -17.01 2.34
CA LYS A 172 8.84 -18.01 2.83
C LYS A 172 7.76 -18.33 1.80
#